data_AF-A0A920UGN7-F1
#
_entry.id   AF-A0A920UGN7-F1
#
_cell.length_a   1.000
_cell.length_b   1.000
_cell.length_c   1.000
_cell.angle_alpha   90.00
_cell.angle_beta   90.00
_cell.angle_gamma   90.00
#
_symmetry.space_group_name_H-M   'P 1'
#
loop_
_entity.id
_entity.type
_entity.pdbx_description
1 polymer ?
#
loop_
_entity_poly.entity_id
_entity_poly.type
_entity_poly.pdbx_seq_one_letter_code
_entity_poly.pdbx_strand_id
1 'polypeptide(L)'
;MRVKAYTVYNHMLLPAVFRGLEEDYWHLCEAVQLWDVSCQRQVEIIGPDTQKLVQLMTPRDISRAQIGQCLYAPLCDENGYMINDPILIKHSMTIGGCLLPTLTCAMG
;
A
#
# COMPACT_ATOMS: atom_id res chain seq x y z
N MET A 1 17.89 17.91 -8.05
CA MET A 1 17.10 18.05 -6.81
C MET A 1 17.86 17.32 -5.72
N ARG A 2 18.22 17.96 -4.61
CA ARG A 2 19.00 17.36 -3.50
C ARG A 2 18.09 17.29 -2.27
N VAL A 3 18.12 16.17 -1.54
CA VAL A 3 17.35 16.01 -0.30
C VAL A 3 17.90 16.97 0.76
N LYS A 4 17.02 17.70 1.44
CA LYS A 4 17.34 18.62 2.55
C LYS A 4 17.09 18.00 3.93
N ALA A 5 16.11 17.10 4.04
CA ALA A 5 15.81 16.40 5.29
C ALA A 5 15.33 14.97 5.04
N TYR A 6 15.59 14.08 6.00
CA TYR A 6 15.15 12.69 6.01
C TYR A 6 14.33 12.42 7.28
N THR A 7 13.40 11.47 7.19
CA THR A 7 12.73 10.86 8.33
C THR A 7 13.11 9.38 8.43
N VAL A 8 13.06 8.81 9.63
CA VAL A 8 13.28 7.36 9.84
C VAL A 8 11.92 6.68 9.81
N TYR A 9 11.73 5.78 8.85
CA TYR A 9 10.48 5.06 8.66
C TYR A 9 10.76 3.61 8.26
N ASN A 10 10.13 2.64 8.93
CA ASN A 10 10.37 1.19 8.76
C ASN A 10 11.87 0.81 8.76
N HIS A 11 12.65 1.42 9.66
CA HIS A 11 14.11 1.24 9.76
C HIS A 11 14.90 1.68 8.51
N MET A 12 14.34 2.52 7.66
CA MET A 12 14.99 3.11 6.48
C MET A 12 14.94 4.64 6.55
N LEU A 13 15.87 5.30 5.86
CA LEU A 13 15.86 6.75 5.68
C LEU A 13 14.96 7.10 4.50
N LEU A 14 13.85 7.77 4.77
CA LEU A 14 12.92 8.26 3.76
C LEU A 14 13.16 9.77 3.52
N PRO A 15 13.43 10.22 2.28
CA PRO A 15 13.53 11.64 1.97
C PRO A 15 12.21 12.37 2.29
N ALA A 16 12.28 13.38 3.16
CA ALA A 16 11.09 14.08 3.65
C ALA A 16 10.93 15.48 3.03
N VAL A 17 12.03 16.16 2.72
CA VAL A 17 12.01 17.53 2.17
C VAL A 17 13.07 17.69 1.09
N PHE A 18 12.69 18.30 -0.03
CA PHE A 18 13.60 18.59 -1.14
C PHE A 18 13.85 20.10 -1.28
N ARG A 19 12.81 20.92 -1.33
CA ARG A 19 12.96 22.38 -1.47
C ARG A 19 12.48 23.13 -0.23
N GLY A 20 11.36 22.69 0.33
CA GLY A 20 10.75 23.18 1.57
C GLY A 20 9.34 22.62 1.67
N LEU A 21 8.77 22.50 2.88
CA LEU A 21 7.46 21.85 3.07
C LEU A 21 6.35 22.51 2.23
N GLU A 22 6.27 23.85 2.27
CA GLU A 22 5.26 24.59 1.50
C GLU A 22 5.52 24.54 -0.02
N GLU A 23 6.78 24.66 -0.44
CA GLU A 23 7.12 24.59 -1.87
C GLU A 23 6.89 23.18 -2.44
N ASP A 24 7.26 22.13 -1.69
CA ASP A 24 7.03 20.74 -2.08
C ASP A 24 5.52 20.43 -2.12
N TYR A 25 4.71 21.06 -1.25
CA TYR A 25 3.24 21.02 -1.29
C TYR A 25 2.68 21.66 -2.57
N TRP A 26 3.06 22.90 -2.89
CA TRP A 26 2.57 23.55 -4.11
C TRP A 26 3.03 22.82 -5.37
N HIS A 27 4.26 22.30 -5.37
CA HIS A 27 4.77 21.48 -6.47
C HIS A 27 3.98 20.17 -6.64
N LEU A 28 3.51 19.54 -5.56
CA LEU A 28 2.60 18.39 -5.63
C LEU A 28 1.26 18.75 -6.29
N CYS A 29 0.74 19.94 -6.04
CA CYS A 29 -0.55 20.39 -6.58
C CYS A 29 -0.46 20.88 -8.03
N GLU A 30 0.65 21.51 -8.41
CA GLU A 30 0.78 22.24 -9.67
C GLU A 30 1.67 21.54 -10.71
N ALA A 31 2.44 20.52 -10.29
CA ALA A 31 3.40 19.83 -11.13
C ALA A 31 3.38 18.30 -10.89
N VAL A 32 4.33 17.59 -11.50
CA VAL A 32 4.51 16.15 -11.30
C VAL A 32 5.54 15.92 -10.20
N GLN A 33 5.11 15.27 -9.11
CA GLN A 33 5.98 14.89 -8.01
C GLN A 33 6.22 13.38 -7.99
N LEU A 34 7.48 12.98 -8.00
CA LEU A 34 7.89 11.59 -7.79
C LEU A 34 8.17 11.36 -6.30
N TRP A 35 7.65 10.25 -5.76
CA TRP A 35 7.80 9.85 -4.36
C TRP A 35 8.48 8.49 -4.27
N ASP A 36 9.46 8.36 -3.38
CA ASP A 36 10.01 7.07 -3.03
C ASP A 36 9.08 6.37 -2.03
N VAL A 37 8.45 5.28 -2.46
CA VAL A 37 7.58 4.43 -1.63
C VAL A 37 8.20 3.07 -1.34
N SER A 38 9.52 2.92 -1.50
CA SER A 38 10.26 1.66 -1.28
C SER A 38 10.14 1.11 0.14
N CYS A 39 9.76 1.94 1.11
CA CYS A 39 9.49 1.51 2.48
C CYS A 39 8.21 0.67 2.64
N GLN A 40 7.35 0.61 1.63
CA GLN A 40 6.18 -0.25 1.62
C GLN A 40 6.58 -1.70 1.36
N ARG A 41 5.90 -2.62 2.03
CA ARG A 41 6.14 -4.05 1.85
C ARG A 41 5.11 -4.62 0.88
N GLN A 42 5.59 -5.45 -0.03
CA GLN A 42 4.77 -6.20 -0.97
C GLN A 42 4.75 -7.65 -0.50
N VAL A 43 3.56 -8.18 -0.29
CA VAL A 43 3.36 -9.59 0.07
C VAL A 43 2.56 -10.25 -1.03
N GLU A 44 3.06 -11.36 -1.56
CA GLU A 44 2.31 -12.21 -2.50
C GLU A 44 1.80 -13.44 -1.76
N ILE A 45 0.49 -13.65 -1.84
CA ILE A 45 -0.15 -14.89 -1.39
C ILE A 45 -0.36 -15.74 -2.64
N ILE A 46 -0.04 -17.04 -2.58
CA ILE A 46 -0.19 -18.02 -3.68
C ILE A 46 -0.75 -19.31 -3.07
N GLY A 47 -1.78 -19.88 -3.68
CA GLY A 47 -2.43 -21.09 -3.20
C GLY A 47 -3.83 -21.31 -3.77
N PRO A 48 -4.35 -22.54 -3.73
CA PRO A 48 -5.68 -22.85 -4.26
C PRO A 48 -6.77 -22.08 -3.49
N ASP A 49 -6.52 -21.79 -2.21
CA ASP A 49 -7.44 -21.14 -1.29
C ASP A 49 -7.16 -19.65 -1.05
N THR A 50 -6.29 -18.99 -1.82
CA THR A 50 -5.95 -17.57 -1.55
C THR A 50 -7.18 -16.68 -1.48
N GLN A 51 -8.15 -16.84 -2.37
CA GLN A 51 -9.35 -16.01 -2.36
C GLN A 51 -10.13 -16.19 -1.05
N LYS A 52 -10.17 -17.41 -0.50
CA LYS A 52 -10.80 -17.66 0.80
C LYS A 52 -10.00 -17.04 1.93
N LEU A 53 -8.68 -17.22 1.96
CA LEU A 53 -7.81 -16.65 2.98
C LEU A 53 -7.90 -15.13 3.01
N VAL A 54 -7.76 -14.48 1.86
CA VAL A 54 -7.79 -13.02 1.78
C VAL A 54 -9.17 -12.47 2.13
N GLN A 55 -10.26 -13.12 1.71
CA GLN A 55 -11.62 -12.72 2.10
C GLN A 55 -11.86 -12.81 3.60
N LEU A 56 -11.19 -13.73 4.31
CA LEU A 56 -11.27 -13.82 5.77
C LEU A 56 -10.55 -12.67 6.49
N MET A 57 -9.54 -12.07 5.84
CA MET A 57 -8.72 -11.02 6.44
C MET A 57 -9.34 -9.62 6.28
N THR A 58 -10.22 -9.42 5.29
CA THR A 58 -10.81 -8.11 4.98
C THR A 58 -12.33 -8.15 4.93
N PRO A 59 -13.04 -7.14 5.47
CA PRO A 59 -14.47 -7.00 5.27
C PRO A 59 -14.84 -6.58 3.83
N ARG A 60 -13.86 -6.22 3.00
CA ARG A 60 -14.08 -5.92 1.58
C ARG A 60 -14.46 -7.20 0.84
N ASP A 61 -15.60 -7.21 0.14
CA ASP A 61 -15.95 -8.31 -0.76
C ASP A 61 -14.99 -8.35 -1.96
N ILE A 62 -14.17 -9.41 -2.02
CA ILE A 62 -13.20 -9.64 -3.11
C ILE A 62 -13.69 -10.68 -4.12
N SER A 63 -14.87 -11.27 -3.93
CA SER A 63 -15.41 -12.30 -4.82
C SER A 63 -15.60 -11.81 -6.26
N ARG A 64 -15.82 -10.49 -6.41
CA ARG A 64 -16.03 -9.80 -7.69
C ARG A 64 -14.76 -9.17 -8.26
N ALA A 65 -13.61 -9.32 -7.59
CA ALA A 65 -12.35 -8.76 -8.06
C ALA A 65 -11.94 -9.41 -9.40
N GLN A 66 -11.60 -8.57 -10.37
CA GLN A 66 -11.11 -8.98 -11.69
C GLN A 66 -9.59 -9.01 -11.72
N ILE A 67 -9.00 -9.79 -12.62
CA ILE A 67 -7.54 -9.77 -12.82
C ILE A 67 -7.11 -8.38 -13.29
N GLY A 68 -6.02 -7.88 -12.73
CA GLY A 68 -5.49 -6.53 -12.94
C GLY A 68 -6.19 -5.46 -12.09
N GLN A 69 -7.25 -5.80 -11.34
CA GLN A 69 -7.96 -4.85 -10.50
C GLN A 69 -7.26 -4.66 -9.16
N CYS A 70 -7.15 -3.39 -8.76
CA CYS A 70 -6.73 -2.98 -7.42
C CYS A 70 -7.94 -2.66 -6.55
N LEU A 71 -7.90 -3.06 -5.27
CA LEU A 71 -8.93 -2.79 -4.28
C LEU A 71 -8.28 -2.28 -2.99
N TYR A 72 -8.85 -1.25 -2.38
CA TYR A 72 -8.54 -0.95 -0.98
C TYR A 72 -9.13 -2.03 -0.08
N ALA A 73 -8.29 -2.70 0.70
CA ALA A 73 -8.63 -3.91 1.44
C ALA A 73 -8.18 -3.77 2.91
N PRO A 74 -8.94 -3.07 3.76
CA PRO A 74 -8.59 -2.95 5.18
C PRO A 74 -8.55 -4.35 5.80
N LEU A 75 -7.48 -4.66 6.54
CA LEU A 75 -7.35 -5.90 7.27
C LEU A 75 -7.89 -5.68 8.69
N CYS A 76 -8.79 -6.55 9.12
CA CYS A 76 -9.41 -6.47 10.44
C CYS A 76 -9.12 -7.73 11.25
N ASP A 77 -9.03 -7.59 12.57
CA ASP A 77 -9.05 -8.73 13.49
C ASP A 77 -10.47 -9.28 13.68
N GLU A 78 -10.61 -10.33 14.49
CA GLU A 78 -11.89 -10.97 14.81
C GLU A 78 -12.90 -10.06 15.54
N ASN A 79 -12.43 -8.97 16.16
CA ASN A 79 -13.26 -7.98 16.84
C ASN A 79 -13.64 -6.80 15.92
N GLY A 80 -13.14 -6.79 14.69
CA GLY A 80 -13.36 -5.73 13.70
C GLY A 80 -12.40 -4.54 13.83
N TYR A 81 -11.34 -4.63 14.65
CA TYR A 81 -10.33 -3.58 14.72
C TYR A 81 -9.40 -3.64 13.51
N MET A 82 -9.09 -2.47 12.94
CA MET A 82 -8.21 -2.37 11.78
C MET A 82 -6.76 -2.64 12.19
N ILE A 83 -6.14 -3.63 11.54
CA ILE A 83 -4.73 -4.00 11.70
C ILE A 83 -3.86 -3.26 10.67
N ASN A 84 -4.31 -3.21 9.42
CA ASN A 84 -3.60 -2.58 8.30
C ASN A 84 -4.58 -2.23 7.18
N ASP A 85 -4.12 -1.49 6.18
CA ASP A 85 -4.90 -0.97 5.06
C ASP A 85 -4.16 -1.11 3.71
N PRO A 86 -3.82 -2.34 3.28
CA PRO A 86 -3.16 -2.56 2.01
C PRO A 86 -4.06 -2.23 0.81
N ILE A 87 -3.40 -1.97 -0.32
CA ILE A 87 -4.03 -2.15 -1.62
C ILE A 87 -3.87 -3.62 -2.00
N LEU A 88 -4.97 -4.26 -2.35
CA LEU A 88 -5.01 -5.60 -2.90
C LEU A 88 -4.98 -5.53 -4.40
N ILE A 89 -4.17 -6.37 -5.04
CA ILE A 89 -4.16 -6.52 -6.50
C ILE A 89 -4.31 -8.00 -6.86
N LYS A 90 -5.33 -8.28 -7.67
CA LYS A 90 -5.56 -9.64 -8.20
C LYS A 90 -4.79 -9.79 -9.50
N HIS A 91 -3.68 -10.54 -9.51
CA HIS A 91 -2.80 -10.61 -10.68
C HIS A 91 -2.96 -11.89 -11.55
N SER A 92 -3.61 -12.97 -11.08
CA SER A 92 -3.70 -14.25 -11.82
C SER A 92 -5.03 -15.02 -11.60
N MET A 93 -5.38 -15.87 -12.58
CA MET A 93 -6.52 -16.81 -12.59
C MET A 93 -6.18 -18.15 -11.92
N THR A 94 -4.90 -18.50 -11.86
CA THR A 94 -4.39 -19.77 -11.35
C THR A 94 -3.99 -19.58 -9.90
N ILE A 95 -4.65 -20.29 -8.98
CA ILE A 95 -4.10 -20.60 -7.65
C ILE A 95 -3.61 -19.29 -6.95
N GLY A 96 -4.46 -18.27 -7.02
CA GLY A 96 -4.52 -17.26 -5.99
C GLY A 96 -3.31 -16.36 -5.82
N GLY A 97 -2.81 -15.69 -6.86
CA GLY A 97 -1.83 -14.60 -6.70
C GLY A 97 -2.50 -13.30 -6.24
N CYS A 98 -2.33 -12.92 -4.97
CA CYS A 98 -2.77 -11.64 -4.43
C CYS A 98 -1.56 -10.86 -3.94
N LEU A 99 -1.29 -9.69 -4.55
CA LEU A 99 -0.28 -8.77 -4.04
C LEU A 99 -0.94 -7.79 -3.09
N LEU A 100 -0.39 -7.68 -1.88
CA LEU A 100 -0.78 -6.69 -0.88
C LEU A 100 0.39 -5.71 -0.68
N PRO A 101 0.52 -4.65 -1.50
CA PRO A 101 1.28 -3.47 -1.09
C PRO A 101 0.63 -2.84 0.16
N THR A 102 1.34 -2.87 1.28
CA THR A 102 0.92 -2.18 2.50
C THR A 102 1.31 -0.71 2.42
N LEU A 103 0.33 0.17 2.24
CA LEU A 103 0.46 1.59 2.52
C LEU A 103 0.34 1.79 4.04
N THR A 104 1.33 1.37 4.83
CA THR A 104 1.41 1.96 6.16
C THR A 104 1.74 3.43 5.93
N CYS A 105 0.75 4.31 6.08
CA CYS A 105 0.81 5.72 5.74
C CYS A 105 2.20 6.33 6.02
N ALA A 106 2.88 6.79 4.97
CA ALA A 106 4.01 7.71 5.06
C ALA A 106 3.55 9.14 5.40
N MET A 107 2.45 9.24 6.17
CA MET A 107 1.85 10.49 6.66
C MET A 107 2.00 10.47 8.19
N GLY A 108 3.24 10.61 8.64
CA GLY A 108 3.58 11.02 10.00
C GLY A 108 4.02 12.48 9.95
#